data_AF-A0A2N2PDQ1-F1
#
_entry.id   AF-A0A2N2PDQ1-F1
#
_cell.length_a   1.000
_cell.length_b   1.000
_cell.length_c   1.000
_cell.angle_alpha   90.00
_cell.angle_beta   90.00
_cell.angle_gamma   90.00
#
_symmetry.space_group_name_H-M   'P 1'
#
loop_
_entity.id
_entity.type
_entity.pdbx_description
1 polymer ?
#
loop_
_entity_poly.entity_id
_entity_poly.type
_entity_poly.pdbx_seq_one_letter_code
_entity_poly.pdbx_strand_id
1 'polypeptide(L)'
;MQNTMEEQHIVGKTKDRGFQIGVRKTFPISLEQAWKLIVSPEGIRLWLGDVDDFYLVKGHIYQTRDGASGKVGVVNFRENIRLTWQPPQWSQASTIQVRVIPSRNKTVIGFHQEQLAGPLEREQMRQRWARVLDELQALL
;
A
#
# COMPACT_ATOMS: atom_id res chain seq x y z
N MET A 1 35.90 20.07 -26.12
CA MET A 1 35.87 19.64 -24.69
C MET A 1 34.47 19.93 -24.19
N GLN A 2 33.62 18.92 -24.10
CA GLN A 2 32.23 19.08 -23.63
C GLN A 2 32.05 18.27 -22.35
N ASN A 3 31.56 18.95 -21.31
CA ASN A 3 31.35 18.49 -19.94
C ASN A 3 30.55 17.19 -19.83
N THR A 4 31.11 16.22 -19.11
CA THR A 4 30.38 15.11 -18.48
C THR A 4 29.76 15.65 -17.19
N MET A 5 28.45 15.94 -17.19
CA MET A 5 27.71 16.09 -15.93
C MET A 5 27.34 14.69 -15.43
N GLU A 6 27.96 14.29 -14.32
CA GLU A 6 27.64 13.07 -13.59
C GLU A 6 26.17 13.09 -13.17
N GLU A 7 25.39 12.13 -13.69
CA GLU A 7 24.03 11.86 -13.20
C GLU A 7 24.11 11.38 -11.75
N GLN A 8 23.78 12.26 -10.82
CA GLN A 8 23.55 11.91 -9.44
C GLN A 8 22.34 10.94 -9.37
N HIS A 9 22.63 9.66 -9.16
CA HIS A 9 21.64 8.60 -9.00
C HIS A 9 20.76 8.88 -7.76
N ILE A 10 19.56 9.43 -7.97
CA ILE A 10 18.56 9.57 -6.92
C ILE A 10 18.02 8.17 -6.57
N VAL A 11 18.23 7.75 -5.32
CA VAL A 11 17.72 6.50 -4.77
C VAL A 11 16.19 6.44 -4.95
N GLY A 12 15.70 5.45 -5.70
CA GLY A 12 14.28 5.15 -5.86
C GLY A 12 13.67 5.41 -7.25
N LYS A 13 14.44 5.90 -8.23
CA LYS A 13 13.98 6.04 -9.62
C LYS A 13 14.28 4.76 -10.41
N THR A 14 13.28 3.91 -10.65
CA THR A 14 13.38 2.82 -11.64
C THR A 14 12.99 3.39 -13.01
N LYS A 15 13.77 3.02 -14.04
CA LYS A 15 13.96 3.78 -15.28
C LYS A 15 12.71 4.13 -16.12
N ASP A 16 11.51 3.60 -15.82
CA ASP A 16 10.26 3.92 -16.53
C ASP A 16 8.97 3.69 -15.68
N ARG A 17 9.04 3.70 -14.34
CA ARG A 17 7.94 3.16 -13.49
C ARG A 17 7.46 4.07 -12.34
N GLY A 18 7.95 5.31 -12.27
CA GLY A 18 7.65 6.23 -11.16
C GLY A 18 8.40 5.87 -9.86
N PHE A 19 8.08 6.57 -8.78
CA PHE A 19 8.63 6.35 -7.44
C PHE A 19 7.88 5.22 -6.72
N GLN A 20 8.55 4.64 -5.73
CA GLN A 20 7.97 3.58 -4.89
C GLN A 20 8.36 3.72 -3.41
N ILE A 21 7.52 3.15 -2.55
CA ILE A 21 7.75 3.07 -1.10
C ILE A 21 7.27 1.75 -0.53
N GLY A 22 8.02 1.20 0.42
CA GLY A 22 7.62 0.05 1.22
C GLY A 22 7.79 0.33 2.71
N VAL A 23 6.77 0.01 3.51
CA VAL A 23 6.80 0.09 4.98
C VAL A 23 6.29 -1.22 5.54
N ARG A 24 6.91 -1.73 6.61
CA ARG A 24 6.54 -3.00 7.24
C ARG A 24 6.72 -2.95 8.74
N LYS A 25 5.90 -3.72 9.46
CA LYS A 25 6.00 -3.88 10.91
C LYS A 25 5.70 -5.32 11.31
N THR A 26 6.31 -5.79 12.39
CA THR A 26 6.09 -7.14 12.94
C THR A 26 5.02 -7.08 14.03
N PHE A 27 3.99 -7.91 13.90
CA PHE A 27 2.86 -8.02 14.80
C PHE A 27 2.96 -9.31 15.61
N PRO A 28 2.69 -9.29 16.93
CA PRO A 28 2.77 -10.45 17.81
C PRO A 28 1.55 -11.38 17.67
N ILE A 29 1.11 -11.64 16.43
CA ILE A 29 -0.07 -12.44 16.10
C ILE A 29 0.25 -13.46 15.01
N SER A 30 -0.57 -14.51 14.94
CA SER A 30 -0.48 -15.52 13.89
C SER A 30 -0.79 -14.96 12.50
N LEU A 31 -0.37 -15.68 11.46
CA LEU A 31 -0.65 -15.32 10.06
C LEU A 31 -2.16 -15.19 9.80
N GLU A 32 -2.95 -16.07 10.41
CA GLU A 32 -4.41 -16.06 10.28
C GLU A 32 -5.03 -14.80 10.92
N GLN A 33 -4.58 -14.43 12.12
CA GLN A 33 -5.04 -13.21 12.77
C GLN A 33 -4.63 -11.96 11.99
N ALA A 34 -3.40 -11.90 11.48
CA ALA A 34 -2.94 -10.79 10.65
C ALA A 34 -3.76 -10.66 9.36
N TRP A 35 -4.07 -11.77 8.70
CA TRP A 35 -4.92 -11.75 7.52
C TRP A 35 -6.34 -11.27 7.86
N LYS A 36 -6.97 -11.82 8.90
CA LYS A 36 -8.30 -11.40 9.38
C LYS A 36 -8.33 -9.91 9.70
N LEU A 37 -7.30 -9.39 10.37
CA LEU A 37 -7.18 -7.97 10.67
C LEU A 37 -7.14 -7.13 9.39
N ILE A 38 -6.30 -7.48 8.41
CA ILE A 38 -6.15 -6.72 7.17
C ILE A 38 -7.41 -6.70 6.31
N VAL A 39 -8.17 -7.80 6.28
CA VAL A 39 -9.40 -7.92 5.48
C VAL A 39 -10.68 -7.60 6.25
N SER A 40 -10.58 -7.27 7.55
CA SER A 40 -11.72 -6.84 8.35
C SER A 40 -12.26 -5.48 7.85
N PRO A 41 -13.55 -5.17 8.08
CA PRO A 41 -14.08 -3.84 7.78
C PRO A 41 -13.27 -2.71 8.40
N GLU A 42 -12.82 -2.87 9.65
CA GLU A 42 -12.00 -1.91 10.37
C GLU A 42 -10.62 -1.77 9.74
N GLY A 43 -9.95 -2.90 9.44
CA GLY A 43 -8.65 -2.90 8.78
C GLY A 43 -8.69 -2.24 7.41
N ILE A 44 -9.66 -2.62 6.57
CA ILE A 44 -9.88 -2.02 5.25
C ILE A 44 -10.11 -0.51 5.38
N ARG A 45 -10.96 -0.08 6.32
CA ARG A 45 -11.19 1.35 6.56
C ARG A 45 -9.89 2.09 6.90
N LEU A 46 -9.02 1.52 7.73
CA LEU A 46 -7.75 2.14 8.10
C LEU A 46 -6.82 2.32 6.88
N TRP A 47 -6.62 1.28 6.08
CA TRP A 47 -5.61 1.35 5.01
C TRP A 47 -6.15 1.91 3.69
N LEU A 48 -7.40 1.60 3.33
CA LEU A 48 -8.03 2.04 2.09
C LEU A 48 -8.75 3.39 2.25
N GLY A 49 -9.37 3.61 3.41
CA GLY A 49 -10.29 4.71 3.67
C GLY A 49 -11.74 4.24 3.74
N ASP A 50 -12.65 5.17 4.06
CA ASP A 50 -14.09 4.88 4.05
C ASP A 50 -14.53 4.54 2.63
N VAL A 51 -15.10 3.35 2.45
CA VAL A 51 -15.61 2.85 1.17
C VAL A 51 -16.92 2.12 1.41
N ASP A 52 -17.93 2.49 0.64
CA ASP A 52 -19.24 1.85 0.68
C ASP A 52 -19.26 0.65 -0.30
N ASP A 53 -19.95 -0.43 0.07
CA ASP A 53 -20.10 -1.65 -0.74
C ASP A 53 -18.77 -2.27 -1.28
N PHE A 54 -17.71 -2.23 -0.46
CA PHE A 54 -16.40 -2.76 -0.85
C PHE A 54 -16.30 -4.27 -0.70
N TYR A 55 -16.00 -4.96 -1.81
CA TYR A 55 -15.73 -6.39 -1.82
C TYR A 55 -14.29 -6.65 -2.24
N LEU A 56 -13.56 -7.40 -1.42
CA LEU A 56 -12.19 -7.79 -1.70
C LEU A 56 -12.14 -8.99 -2.68
N VAL A 57 -12.60 -8.76 -3.91
CA VAL A 57 -12.68 -9.75 -4.98
C VAL A 57 -12.00 -9.18 -6.23
N LYS A 58 -11.21 -10.01 -6.90
CA LYS A 58 -10.54 -9.63 -8.16
C LYS A 58 -11.56 -9.07 -9.16
N GLY A 59 -11.28 -7.89 -9.68
CA GLY A 59 -12.11 -7.18 -10.65
C GLY A 59 -13.01 -6.12 -10.05
N HIS A 60 -13.25 -6.12 -8.73
CA HIS A 60 -14.12 -5.16 -8.06
C HIS A 60 -13.54 -3.74 -8.20
N ILE A 61 -14.37 -2.82 -8.68
CA ILE A 61 -14.07 -1.39 -8.81
C ILE A 61 -14.68 -0.70 -7.61
N TYR A 62 -13.96 0.25 -7.03
CA TYR A 62 -14.40 0.96 -5.84
C TYR A 62 -14.07 2.46 -5.94
N GLN A 63 -14.76 3.23 -5.10
CA GLN A 63 -14.46 4.62 -4.84
C GLN A 63 -14.65 4.89 -3.33
N THR A 64 -13.63 5.43 -2.69
CA THR A 64 -13.68 5.85 -1.29
C THR A 64 -14.42 7.18 -1.17
N ARG A 65 -14.92 7.49 0.03
CA ARG A 65 -15.66 8.74 0.31
C ARG A 65 -14.82 10.00 0.13
N ASP A 66 -13.50 9.91 0.30
CA ASP A 66 -12.55 10.99 0.00
C ASP A 66 -12.24 11.13 -1.51
N GLY A 67 -12.88 10.31 -2.35
CA GLY A 67 -12.84 10.39 -3.80
C GLY A 67 -11.75 9.54 -4.46
N ALA A 68 -10.92 8.81 -3.70
CA ALA A 68 -9.94 7.93 -4.32
C ALA A 68 -10.64 6.73 -4.98
N SER A 69 -10.27 6.43 -6.22
CA SER A 69 -10.87 5.32 -6.98
C SER A 69 -9.85 4.24 -7.30
N GLY A 70 -10.33 3.04 -7.61
CA GLY A 70 -9.43 1.92 -7.85
C GLY A 70 -10.11 0.63 -8.26
N LYS A 71 -9.28 -0.39 -8.49
CA LYS A 71 -9.71 -1.73 -8.86
C LYS A 71 -8.88 -2.79 -8.15
N VAL A 72 -9.55 -3.78 -7.56
CA VAL A 72 -8.91 -4.95 -6.96
C VAL A 72 -8.37 -5.86 -8.06
N GLY A 73 -7.06 -6.11 -8.04
CA GLY A 73 -6.36 -6.90 -9.06
C GLY A 73 -5.95 -8.31 -8.60
N VAL A 74 -5.43 -8.44 -7.38
CA VAL A 74 -4.98 -9.71 -6.80
C VAL A 74 -5.52 -9.84 -5.38
N VAL A 75 -5.98 -11.03 -5.04
CA VAL A 75 -6.35 -11.42 -3.68
C VAL A 75 -5.86 -12.86 -3.47
N ASN A 76 -4.65 -13.01 -2.94
CA ASN A 76 -4.09 -14.30 -2.55
C ASN A 76 -4.29 -14.45 -1.05
N PHE A 77 -5.11 -15.44 -0.66
CA PHE A 77 -5.45 -15.70 0.73
C PHE A 77 -4.20 -15.90 1.60
N ARG A 78 -4.12 -15.17 2.72
CA ARG A 78 -2.99 -15.19 3.67
C ARG A 78 -1.62 -14.89 3.06
N GLU A 79 -1.59 -14.17 1.93
CA GLU A 79 -0.35 -13.76 1.29
C GLU A 79 -0.38 -12.28 0.94
N ASN A 80 -1.23 -11.86 0.00
CA ASN A 80 -1.23 -10.50 -0.49
C ASN A 80 -2.53 -10.06 -1.18
N ILE A 81 -2.73 -8.75 -1.20
CA ILE A 81 -3.75 -8.04 -1.95
C ILE A 81 -3.03 -7.04 -2.84
N ARG A 82 -3.45 -6.89 -4.10
CA ARG A 82 -3.00 -5.82 -5.00
C ARG A 82 -4.21 -5.08 -5.57
N LEU A 83 -4.17 -3.76 -5.52
CA LEU A 83 -5.18 -2.91 -6.15
C LEU A 83 -4.55 -1.65 -6.77
N THR A 84 -5.26 -1.04 -7.72
CA THR A 84 -4.94 0.32 -8.16
C THR A 84 -5.59 1.33 -7.23
N TRP A 85 -4.94 2.48 -6.99
CA TRP A 85 -5.48 3.55 -6.15
C TRP A 85 -5.10 4.90 -6.75
N GLN A 86 -6.12 5.72 -7.02
CA GLN A 86 -5.98 7.05 -7.62
C GLN A 86 -6.83 8.07 -6.85
N PRO A 87 -6.20 8.92 -6.04
CA PRO A 87 -6.83 10.11 -5.47
C PRO A 87 -7.27 11.09 -6.56
N PRO A 88 -8.31 11.92 -6.31
CA PRO A 88 -8.79 12.91 -7.27
C PRO A 88 -7.71 13.87 -7.78
N GLN A 89 -6.75 14.21 -6.92
CA GLN A 89 -5.66 15.14 -7.21
C GLN A 89 -4.49 14.51 -7.97
N TRP A 90 -4.51 13.20 -8.24
CA TRP A 90 -3.44 12.51 -8.96
C TRP A 90 -3.80 12.31 -10.43
N SER A 91 -2.87 12.65 -11.32
CA SER A 91 -3.03 12.49 -12.77
C SER A 91 -2.99 11.03 -13.24
N GLN A 92 -2.46 10.13 -12.40
CA GLN A 92 -2.36 8.70 -12.69
C GLN A 92 -2.59 7.86 -11.45
N ALA A 93 -3.09 6.64 -11.66
CA ALA A 93 -3.21 5.66 -10.60
C ALA A 93 -1.84 5.16 -10.13
N SER A 94 -1.76 4.89 -8.84
CA SER A 94 -0.71 4.08 -8.24
C SER A 94 -1.17 2.64 -8.05
N THR A 95 -0.25 1.76 -7.73
CA THR A 95 -0.58 0.39 -7.31
C THR A 95 -0.20 0.21 -5.85
N ILE A 96 -1.14 -0.23 -5.03
CA ILE A 96 -0.91 -0.62 -3.63
C ILE A 96 -0.87 -2.14 -3.54
N GLN A 97 0.08 -2.64 -2.76
CA GLN A 97 0.15 -4.03 -2.35
C GLN A 97 0.21 -4.15 -0.83
N VAL A 98 -0.74 -4.89 -0.27
CA VAL A 98 -0.77 -5.26 1.15
C VAL A 98 -0.31 -6.71 1.27
N ARG A 99 0.61 -7.01 2.20
CA ARG A 99 1.17 -8.35 2.38
C ARG A 99 1.19 -8.77 3.84
N VAL A 100 1.01 -10.07 4.06
CA VAL A 100 1.29 -10.72 5.34
C VAL A 100 2.38 -11.77 5.13
N ILE A 101 3.38 -11.80 6.00
CA ILE A 101 4.54 -12.71 5.88
C ILE A 101 4.75 -13.40 7.23
N PRO A 102 4.65 -14.74 7.33
CA PRO A 102 4.85 -15.44 8.59
C PRO A 102 6.31 -15.28 9.08
N SER A 103 6.48 -15.09 10.39
CA SER A 103 7.78 -14.97 11.05
C SER A 103 7.77 -15.66 12.42
N ARG A 104 8.11 -16.95 12.44
CA ARG A 104 7.98 -17.83 13.63
C ARG A 104 6.54 -17.78 14.19
N ASN A 105 6.36 -17.29 15.41
CA ASN A 105 5.07 -17.10 16.09
C ASN A 105 4.47 -15.70 15.89
N LYS A 106 5.04 -14.90 14.98
CA LYS A 106 4.64 -13.53 14.65
C LYS A 106 4.33 -13.42 13.16
N THR A 107 3.82 -12.27 12.75
CA THR A 107 3.56 -11.97 11.34
C THR A 107 4.04 -10.58 11.00
N VAL A 108 4.72 -10.42 9.86
CA VAL A 108 5.03 -9.12 9.30
C VAL A 108 3.87 -8.69 8.42
N ILE A 109 3.33 -7.49 8.67
CA ILE A 109 2.40 -6.81 7.77
C ILE A 109 3.19 -5.73 7.02
N GLY A 110 3.00 -5.66 5.71
CA GLY A 110 3.69 -4.68 4.87
C GLY A 110 2.79 -4.04 3.83
N PHE A 111 3.02 -2.75 3.59
CA PHE A 111 2.46 -1.98 2.50
C PHE A 111 3.58 -1.62 1.53
N HIS A 112 3.35 -1.86 0.25
CA HIS A 112 4.20 -1.39 -0.83
C HIS A 112 3.35 -0.63 -1.84
N GLN A 113 3.86 0.49 -2.33
CA GLN A 113 3.18 1.29 -3.33
C GLN A 113 4.17 1.72 -4.41
N GLU A 114 3.76 1.55 -5.66
CA GLU A 114 4.52 1.87 -6.87
C GLU A 114 3.74 2.84 -7.77
N GLN A 115 4.42 3.39 -8.80
CA GLN A 115 3.85 4.36 -9.76
C GLN A 115 3.52 5.73 -9.15
N LEU A 116 4.24 6.12 -8.10
CA LEU A 116 4.12 7.46 -7.51
C LEU A 116 4.79 8.51 -8.41
N ALA A 117 4.20 9.69 -8.53
CA ALA A 117 4.65 10.73 -9.45
C ALA A 117 6.03 11.32 -9.07
N GLY A 118 6.28 11.49 -7.77
CA GLY A 118 7.44 12.19 -7.28
C GLY A 118 7.87 11.82 -5.86
N PRO A 119 8.95 12.46 -5.38
CA PRO A 119 9.45 12.28 -4.02
C PRO A 119 8.47 12.79 -2.96
N LEU A 120 7.64 13.78 -3.28
CA LEU A 120 6.62 14.31 -2.37
C LEU A 120 5.53 13.26 -2.09
N GLU A 121 4.93 12.68 -3.13
CA GLU A 121 3.92 11.63 -2.98
C GLU A 121 4.52 10.40 -2.28
N ARG A 122 5.78 10.05 -2.61
CA ARG A 122 6.52 8.98 -1.93
C ARG A 122 6.61 9.20 -0.43
N GLU A 123 6.97 10.39 0.01
CA GLU A 123 7.10 10.71 1.43
C GLU A 123 5.74 10.77 2.14
N GLN A 124 4.72 11.36 1.49
CA GLN A 124 3.35 11.34 2.00
C GLN A 124 2.84 9.91 2.22
N MET A 125 3.08 9.02 1.25
CA MET A 125 2.65 7.63 1.34
C MET A 125 3.48 6.84 2.35
N ARG A 126 4.78 7.12 2.51
CA ARG A 126 5.58 6.57 3.61
C ARG A 126 4.95 6.86 4.97
N GLN A 127 4.56 8.12 5.19
CA GLN A 127 3.94 8.55 6.44
C GLN A 127 2.56 7.92 6.65
N ARG A 128 1.72 7.88 5.60
CA ARG A 128 0.42 7.20 5.63
C ARG A 128 0.58 5.73 6.03
N TRP A 129 1.46 4.97 5.37
CA TRP A 129 1.65 3.55 5.65
C TRP A 129 2.25 3.27 7.03
N ALA A 130 3.15 4.12 7.51
CA ALA A 130 3.64 4.03 8.88
C ALA A 130 2.51 4.21 9.89
N ARG A 131 1.69 5.25 9.74
CA ARG A 131 0.52 5.50 10.61
C ARG A 131 -0.48 4.34 10.58
N VAL A 132 -0.82 3.84 9.40
CA VAL A 132 -1.73 2.69 9.25
C VAL A 132 -1.20 1.45 9.99
N LEU A 133 0.10 1.17 9.92
CA LEU A 133 0.69 0.04 10.65
C LEU A 133 0.64 0.25 12.18
N ASP A 134 0.78 1.49 12.65
CA ASP A 134 0.64 1.83 14.06
C ASP A 134 -0.81 1.68 14.54
N GLU A 135 -1.78 2.16 13.76
CA GLU A 135 -3.21 2.05 14.04
C GLU A 135 -3.69 0.58 14.03
N LEU A 136 -3.25 -0.21 13.04
CA LEU A 136 -3.53 -1.65 13.00
C LEU A 136 -2.96 -2.37 14.23
N GLN A 137 -1.80 -1.95 14.72
CA GLN A 137 -1.22 -2.56 15.92
C GLN A 137 -2.00 -2.20 17.18
N ALA A 138 -2.58 -0.99 17.23
CA ALA A 138 -3.41 -0.55 18.35
C ALA A 138 -4.77 -1.28 18.43
N LEU A 139 -5.16 -2.05 17.39
CA LEU A 139 -6.35 -2.91 17.40
C LEU A 139 -6.10 -4.29 18.02
N LEU A 140 -4.86 -4.61 18.41
CA LEU A 140 -4.50 -5.88 19.05
C LEU A 140 -4.71 -5.84 20.57
#